data_AF-A0A0S8AFV5-F1
#
_entry.id   AF-A0A0S8AFV5-F1
#
_cell.length_a   1.000
_cell.length_b   1.000
_cell.length_c   1.000
_cell.angle_alpha   90.00
_cell.angle_beta   90.00
_cell.angle_gamma   90.00
#
_symmetry.space_group_name_H-M   'P 1'
#
loop_
_entity.id
_entity.type
_entity.pdbx_description
1 polymer ?
#
loop_
_entity_poly.entity_id
_entity_poly.type
_entity_poly.pdbx_seq_one_letter_code
_entity_poly.pdbx_strand_id
1 'polypeptide(L)' 'MILVISGIMLMLFGLVISVVFWIPSIFNRSRIRQVMGKRYPLVYVVYIANGPLLILFGLLLIIWPKV' A
#
# COMPACT_ATOMS: atom_id res chain seq x y z
N MET A 1 -1.40 -14.25 18.65
CA MET A 1 -0.23 -13.35 18.66
C MET A 1 0.37 -13.14 17.27
N ILE A 2 0.71 -14.20 16.52
CA ILE A 2 1.32 -14.08 15.17
C ILE A 2 0.48 -13.22 14.20
N LEU A 3 -0.84 -13.45 14.13
CA LEU A 3 -1.75 -12.72 13.23
C LEU A 3 -1.81 -11.22 13.54
N VAL A 4 -1.79 -10.87 14.83
CA VAL A 4 -1.82 -9.47 15.28
C VAL A 4 -0.53 -8.75 14.87
N ILE A 5 0.62 -9.39 15.07
CA ILE A 5 1.92 -8.84 14.67
C ILE A 5 1.99 -8.65 13.16
N SER A 6 1.58 -9.68 12.39
CA SER A 6 1.52 -9.59 10.92
C SER A 6 0.57 -8.48 10.46
N GLY A 7 -0.60 -8.35 11.09
CA GLY A 7 -1.57 -7.31 10.76
C GLY A 7 -1.06 -5.89 11.05
N ILE A 8 -0.35 -5.70 12.18
CA ILE A 8 0.29 -4.41 12.50
C ILE A 8 1.37 -4.07 11.47
N MET A 9 2.22 -5.03 11.08
CA MET A 9 3.23 -4.82 10.05
C MET A 9 2.61 -4.41 8.72
N LEU A 10 1.56 -5.11 8.29
CA LEU A 10 0.84 -4.81 7.06
C LEU A 10 0.19 -3.41 7.09
N MET A 11 -0.38 -3.00 8.23
CA MET A 11 -0.90 -1.65 8.41
C MET A 11 0.19 -0.59 8.31
N LEU A 12 1.35 -0.79 8.95
CA LEU A 12 2.47 0.14 8.90
C LEU A 12 3.02 0.28 7.47
N PHE A 13 3.25 -0.83 6.78
CA PHE A 13 3.69 -0.81 5.38
C PHE A 13 2.64 -0.17 4.46
N GLY A 14 1.38 -0.52 4.62
CA GLY A 14 0.27 0.05 3.85
C GLY A 14 0.14 1.56 4.07
N LEU A 15 0.34 2.04 5.30
CA LEU A 15 0.34 3.47 5.63
C LEU A 15 1.51 4.19 4.95
N VAL A 16 2.73 3.67 5.07
CA VAL A 16 3.92 4.26 4.44
C VAL A 16 3.75 4.34 2.93
N ILE A 17 3.31 3.24 2.29
CA ILE A 17 3.07 3.21 0.84
C ILE A 17 1.98 4.20 0.45
N SER A 18 0.88 4.27 1.21
CA SER A 18 -0.22 5.21 0.92
C SER A 18 0.25 6.66 1.02
N VAL A 19 0.95 7.03 2.09
CA VAL A 19 1.46 8.38 2.33
C VAL A 19 2.48 8.78 1.26
N VAL A 20 3.50 7.96 1.03
CA VAL A 20 4.53 8.22 0.03
C VAL A 20 3.91 8.41 -1.36
N PHE A 21 2.89 7.62 -1.68
CA PHE A 21 2.32 7.61 -3.03
C PHE A 21 1.25 8.68 -3.29
N TRP A 22 0.42 8.95 -2.29
CA TRP A 22 -0.67 9.92 -2.43
C TRP A 22 -0.19 11.35 -2.27
N ILE A 23 0.92 11.58 -1.57
CA ILE A 23 1.51 12.90 -1.42
C ILE A 23 2.32 13.24 -2.68
N PRO A 24 1.88 14.21 -3.50
CA PRO A 24 2.54 14.55 -4.76
C PRO A 24 3.95 15.12 -4.59
N SER A 25 4.26 15.71 -3.42
CA SER A 25 5.59 16.22 -3.10
C SER A 25 6.61 15.12 -2.85
N ILE A 26 6.18 13.90 -2.50
CA ILE A 26 7.06 12.76 -2.25
C ILE A 26 7.19 11.89 -3.51
N PHE A 27 6.10 11.68 -4.26
CA PHE A 27 6.09 10.81 -5.43
C PHE A 27 5.70 11.53 -6.72
N ASN A 28 6.68 11.79 -7.59
CA ASN A 28 6.46 12.41 -8.88
C ASN A 28 5.93 11.39 -9.91
N ARG A 29 4.61 11.36 -10.05
CA ARG A 29 3.87 10.49 -10.99
C ARG A 29 4.29 10.68 -12.45
N SER A 30 4.63 11.90 -12.85
CA SER A 30 5.04 12.21 -14.24
C SER A 30 6.37 11.54 -14.58
N ARG A 31 7.35 11.63 -13.67
CA ARG A 31 8.68 11.00 -13.85
C ARG A 31 8.57 9.47 -13.91
N ILE A 32 7.74 8.87 -13.07
CA ILE A 32 7.54 7.41 -13.05
C ILE A 32 6.81 6.95 -14.33
N ARG A 33 5.84 7.73 -14.82
CA ARG A 33 5.15 7.45 -16.09
C ARG A 33 6.12 7.46 -17.27
N GLN A 34 7.07 8.39 -17.30
CA GLN A 34 8.13 8.43 -18.32
C GLN A 34 9.04 7.19 -18.26
N VAL A 35 9.42 6.74 -17.05
CA VAL A 35 10.29 5.56 -16.88
C VAL A 35 9.55 4.25 -17.20
N MET A 36 8.29 4.11 -16.80
CA MET A 36 7.52 2.88 -16.96
C MET A 36 6.82 2.74 -18.32
N GLY A 37 6.66 3.85 -19.05
CA GLY A 37 6.01 3.87 -20.36
C GLY A 37 4.62 3.22 -20.35
N LYS A 38 4.38 2.28 -21.28
CA LYS A 38 3.09 1.58 -21.41
C LYS A 38 2.73 0.69 -20.21
N ARG A 39 3.69 0.31 -19.37
CA ARG A 39 3.47 -0.54 -18.19
C ARG A 39 3.00 0.24 -16.96
N TYR A 40 3.07 1.58 -17.03
CA TYR A 40 2.69 2.47 -15.93
C TYR A 40 1.31 2.19 -15.33
N PRO A 41 0.22 1.96 -16.10
CA PRO A 41 -1.11 1.75 -15.52
C PRO A 41 -1.18 0.48 -14.67
N LEU A 42 -0.55 -0.61 -15.14
CA LEU A 42 -0.57 -1.89 -14.43
C LEU A 42 0.22 -1.81 -13.13
N VAL A 43 1.38 -1.16 -13.15
CA VAL A 43 2.20 -0.97 -11.94
C VAL A 43 1.55 0.02 -10.98
N TYR A 44 0.87 1.05 -11.49
CA TYR A 44 0.08 1.98 -10.71
C TYR A 44 -1.08 1.29 -9.98
N VAL A 45 -1.79 0.38 -10.61
CA VAL A 45 -2.90 -0.33 -9.94
C VAL A 45 -2.36 -1.39 -8.97
N VAL A 46 -1.38 -2.20 -9.38
CA VAL A 46 -0.95 -3.39 -8.63
C VAL A 46 0.00 -3.09 -7.46
N TYR A 47 0.90 -2.12 -7.57
CA TYR A 47 1.88 -1.87 -6.49
C TYR A 47 1.54 -0.64 -5.65
N ILE A 48 0.77 0.25 -6.24
CA ILE A 48 0.74 1.65 -5.84
C ILE A 48 -0.63 1.99 -5.22
N ALA A 49 -1.71 1.48 -5.81
CA ALA A 49 -3.07 1.59 -5.25
C ALA A 49 -3.37 0.55 -4.15
N ASN A 50 -2.45 -0.39 -3.92
CA ASN A 50 -2.61 -1.45 -2.93
C ASN A 50 -2.18 -1.05 -1.51
N GLY A 51 -1.64 0.14 -1.28
CA GLY A 51 -1.35 0.66 0.07
C GLY A 51 -2.59 0.66 1.00
N PRO A 52 -3.72 1.25 0.57
CA PRO A 52 -4.98 1.17 1.32
C PRO A 52 -5.48 -0.26 1.52
N LEU A 53 -5.30 -1.15 0.53
CA LEU A 53 -5.68 -2.56 0.63
C LEU A 53 -4.81 -3.33 1.65
N LEU A 54 -3.51 -3.02 1.73
CA LEU A 54 -2.60 -3.54 2.77
C LEU A 54 -3.04 -3.12 4.17
N ILE A 55 -3.48 -1.86 4.34
CA ILE A 55 -4.06 -1.39 5.59
C ILE A 55 -5.30 -2.21 5.93
N LEU A 56 -6.23 -2.35 4.99
CA LEU A 56 -7.50 -3.04 5.18
C LEU A 56 -7.28 -4.53 5.51
N PHE A 57 -6.35 -5.19 4.83
CA PHE A 57 -5.96 -6.57 5.09
C PHE A 57 -5.27 -6.72 6.46
N GLY A 58 -4.40 -5.79 6.83
CA GLY A 58 -3.79 -5.76 8.17
C GLY A 58 -4.82 -5.59 9.28
N LEU A 59 -5.82 -4.73 9.06
CA LEU A 59 -6.93 -4.47 9.99
C LEU A 59 -7.81 -5.72 10.16
N LEU A 60 -8.12 -6.42 9.07
CA LEU A 60 -8.82 -7.70 9.10
C LEU A 60 -8.06 -8.75 9.92
N LEU A 61 -6.74 -8.87 9.76
CA LEU A 61 -5.91 -9.81 10.52
C LEU A 61 -5.84 -9.48 12.03
N ILE A 62 -6.00 -8.21 12.40
CA ILE A 62 -6.04 -7.78 13.81
C ILE A 62 -7.42 -8.04 14.43
N ILE A 63 -8.50 -7.89 13.66
CA ILE A 63 -9.89 -8.09 14.12
C ILE A 63 -10.25 -9.57 14.16
N TRP A 64 -9.83 -10.36 13.18
CA TRP A 64 -10.18 -11.77 13.02
C TRP A 64 -10.01 -12.63 14.29
N PRO A 65 -8.93 -12.51 15.08
CA PRO A 65 -8.76 -13.30 16.30
C PRO A 65 -9.73 -12.95 17.44
N LYS A 66 -10.54 -11.89 17.28
CA LYS A 66 -11.52 -11.40 18.27
C LYS A 66 -12.97 -11.72 17.91
N VAL A 67 -13.20 -12.34 16.75
CA VAL A 67 -14.50 -12.81 16.24
C VAL A 67 -14.54 -14.32 16.42
#